data_AF-A0A815DQX2-F1
#
_entry.id   AF-A0A815DQX2-F1
#
_cell.length_a   1.000
_cell.length_b   1.000
_cell.length_c   1.000
_cell.angle_alpha   90.00
_cell.angle_beta   90.00
_cell.angle_gamma   90.00
#
_symmetry.space_group_name_H-M   'P 1'
#
loop_
_entity.id
_entity.type
_entity.pdbx_description
1 polymer ?
#
loop_
_entity_poly.entity_id
_entity_poly.type
_entity_poly.pdbx_seq_one_letter_code
_entity_poly.pdbx_strand_id
1 'polypeptide(L)'
;MDLVTVHQGYAVSTGGWWRFWLTLSPKPEDNDFNFNKEIFRVYRTAQPNTVPIYAFHSEANGLKHNVLQQSPNNDESGPNFTDDGIMCYAFSGPDDAPGLIPIYQFWAEASYYNDIPGRRYLLSPDKEPEEGAGWEFDKVAFYAFSLAE
;
A
#
# COMPACT_ATOMS: atom_id res chain seq x y z
N MET A 1 -15.72 -7.80 -15.57
CA MET A 1 -14.87 -6.79 -14.89
C MET A 1 -13.77 -7.54 -14.19
N ASP A 2 -12.51 -7.18 -14.46
CA ASP A 2 -11.33 -7.84 -13.90
C ASP A 2 -10.92 -7.20 -12.56
N LEU A 3 -11.85 -7.29 -11.60
CA LEU A 3 -11.62 -6.81 -10.24
C LEU A 3 -10.86 -7.88 -9.45
N VAL A 4 -9.79 -7.45 -8.79
CA VAL A 4 -8.97 -8.29 -7.92
C VAL A 4 -9.00 -7.76 -6.50
N THR A 5 -8.97 -8.68 -5.55
CA THR A 5 -8.81 -8.36 -4.14
C THR A 5 -7.36 -7.97 -3.87
N VAL A 6 -7.19 -6.85 -3.18
CA VAL A 6 -5.92 -6.45 -2.61
C VAL A 6 -5.89 -6.93 -1.17
N HIS A 7 -4.78 -7.56 -0.81
CA HIS A 7 -4.50 -8.01 0.55
C HIS A 7 -3.44 -7.12 1.18
N GLN A 8 -3.57 -6.87 2.46
CA GLN A 8 -2.49 -6.37 3.29
C GLN A 8 -1.75 -7.58 3.85
N GLY A 9 -0.42 -7.56 3.76
CA GLY A 9 0.40 -8.47 4.55
C GLY A 9 1.33 -7.70 5.49
N TYR A 10 1.87 -8.41 6.47
CA TYR A 10 2.83 -7.87 7.43
C TYR A 10 4.02 -8.78 7.71
N ALA A 11 5.18 -8.16 7.98
CA ALA A 11 6.40 -8.86 8.36
C ALA A 11 6.85 -8.29 9.70
N VAL A 12 7.15 -9.18 10.65
CA VAL A 12 7.65 -8.77 11.96
C VAL A 12 9.17 -8.67 11.86
N SER A 13 9.71 -7.46 12.04
CA SER A 13 11.15 -7.27 12.13
C SER A 13 11.69 -7.88 13.43
N THR A 14 13.00 -8.11 13.49
CA THR A 14 13.71 -8.61 14.69
C THR A 14 13.47 -7.76 15.95
N GLY A 15 12.98 -6.52 15.80
CA GLY A 15 12.58 -5.64 16.89
C GLY A 15 11.11 -5.75 17.34
N GLY A 16 10.32 -6.67 16.76
CA GLY A 16 8.90 -6.85 17.08
C GLY A 16 7.93 -5.94 16.31
N TRP A 17 8.41 -5.24 15.27
CA TRP A 17 7.64 -4.23 14.55
C TRP A 17 7.10 -4.73 13.21
N TRP A 18 5.93 -4.24 12.83
CA TRP A 18 5.17 -4.71 11.68
C TRP A 18 5.48 -3.84 10.45
N ARG A 19 5.94 -4.46 9.36
CA ARG A 19 6.08 -3.83 8.04
C ARG A 19 4.90 -4.22 7.19
N PHE A 20 4.10 -3.27 6.72
CA PHE A 20 2.93 -3.55 5.88
C PHE A 20 3.25 -3.41 4.40
N TRP A 21 2.64 -4.26 3.57
CA TRP A 21 2.61 -4.10 2.11
C TRP A 21 1.24 -4.51 1.58
N LEU A 22 0.95 -4.08 0.37
CA LEU A 22 -0.19 -4.59 -0.39
C LEU A 22 0.27 -5.61 -1.42
N THR A 23 -0.54 -6.65 -1.63
CA THR A 23 -0.29 -7.70 -2.62
C THR A 23 -1.59 -8.16 -3.26
N LEU A 24 -1.52 -8.62 -4.51
CA LEU A 24 -2.64 -9.27 -5.19
C LEU A 24 -2.73 -10.78 -4.92
N SER A 25 -1.72 -11.36 -4.25
CA SER A 25 -1.71 -12.77 -3.86
C SER A 25 -2.05 -12.92 -2.38
N PRO A 26 -2.97 -13.81 -1.99
CA PRO A 26 -3.26 -14.07 -0.58
C PRO A 26 -2.11 -14.80 0.14
N LYS A 27 -1.16 -15.35 -0.62
CA LYS A 27 0.12 -15.86 -0.12
C LYS A 27 1.24 -15.00 -0.69
N PRO A 28 1.88 -14.14 0.12
CA PRO A 28 3.10 -13.48 -0.30
C PRO A 28 4.10 -14.54 -0.80
N GLU A 29 4.72 -14.31 -1.96
CA GLU A 29 5.67 -15.27 -2.53
C GLU A 29 7.00 -15.30 -1.74
N ASP A 30 7.23 -14.30 -0.89
CA ASP A 30 8.30 -14.27 0.09
C ASP A 30 7.88 -14.93 1.42
N ASN A 31 8.70 -15.85 1.91
CA ASN A 31 8.46 -16.57 3.17
C ASN A 31 8.55 -15.69 4.42
N ASP A 32 9.04 -14.45 4.31
CA ASP A 32 9.20 -13.53 5.45
C ASP A 32 7.92 -12.73 5.75
N PHE A 33 6.84 -13.01 5.02
CA PHE A 33 5.71 -12.13 4.86
C PHE A 33 4.41 -12.87 5.21
N ASN A 34 3.69 -12.44 6.26
CA ASN A 34 2.42 -13.02 6.68
C ASN A 34 1.22 -12.31 6.03
N PHE A 35 0.16 -13.05 5.73
CA PHE A 35 -1.12 -12.47 5.38
C PHE A 35 -1.75 -11.78 6.61
N ASN A 36 -2.27 -10.56 6.43
CA ASN A 36 -3.06 -9.87 7.45
C ASN A 36 -4.55 -10.03 7.16
N LYS A 37 -5.01 -9.32 6.13
CA LYS A 37 -6.42 -9.19 5.78
C LYS A 37 -6.59 -8.82 4.32
N GLU A 38 -7.78 -9.10 3.79
CA GLU A 38 -8.27 -8.45 2.59
C GLU A 38 -8.65 -7.01 2.93
N ILE A 39 -8.41 -6.06 2.03
CA ILE A 39 -8.63 -4.62 2.33
C ILE A 39 -9.60 -3.94 1.37
N PHE A 40 -9.44 -4.13 0.06
CA PHE A 40 -10.30 -3.50 -0.96
C PHE A 40 -10.12 -4.19 -2.31
N ARG A 41 -10.90 -3.78 -3.32
CA ARG A 41 -10.83 -4.32 -4.69
C ARG A 41 -10.47 -3.24 -5.69
N VAL A 42 -9.61 -3.60 -6.63
CA VAL A 42 -9.07 -2.74 -7.71
C VAL A 42 -9.14 -3.47 -9.04
N TYR A 43 -8.85 -2.77 -10.14
CA TYR A 43 -8.72 -3.42 -11.44
C TYR A 43 -7.31 -3.97 -11.65
N ARG A 44 -7.20 -5.17 -12.20
CA ARG A 44 -5.90 -5.74 -12.62
C ARG A 44 -5.40 -5.12 -13.93
N THR A 45 -6.30 -4.66 -14.78
CA THR A 45 -5.98 -4.03 -16.08
C THR A 45 -6.52 -2.62 -16.14
N ALA A 46 -5.90 -1.75 -16.94
CA ALA A 46 -6.33 -0.37 -17.12
C ALA A 46 -7.81 -0.30 -17.54
N GLN A 47 -8.56 0.61 -16.92
CA GLN A 47 -9.96 0.90 -17.23
C GLN A 47 -10.11 2.41 -17.45
N PRO A 48 -11.22 2.89 -18.03
CA PRO A 48 -11.50 4.32 -18.09
C PRO A 48 -11.42 4.96 -16.70
N ASN A 49 -10.77 6.12 -16.62
CA ASN A 49 -10.57 6.93 -15.40
C ASN A 49 -9.77 6.25 -14.28
N THR A 50 -9.08 5.14 -14.54
CA THR A 50 -8.16 4.56 -13.57
C THR A 50 -6.72 4.97 -13.83
N VAL A 51 -5.94 5.04 -12.77
CA VAL A 51 -4.50 5.34 -12.76
C VAL A 51 -3.73 4.13 -12.23
N PRO A 52 -2.50 3.89 -12.73
CA PRO A 52 -1.67 2.80 -12.25
C PRO A 52 -1.21 3.02 -10.80
N ILE A 53 -1.20 1.94 -10.04
CA ILE A 53 -0.53 1.81 -8.75
C ILE A 53 0.72 0.99 -8.98
N TYR A 54 1.86 1.55 -8.60
CA TYR A 54 3.18 0.93 -8.79
C TYR A 54 3.64 0.30 -7.48
N ALA A 55 4.31 -0.85 -7.61
CA ALA A 55 4.98 -1.52 -6.51
C ALA A 55 6.48 -1.21 -6.58
N PHE A 56 7.08 -1.02 -5.41
CA PHE A 56 8.52 -0.82 -5.27
C PHE A 56 9.06 -1.70 -4.15
N HIS A 57 10.30 -2.16 -4.30
CA HIS A 57 11.04 -2.82 -3.23
C HIS A 57 12.44 -2.23 -3.06
N SER A 58 13.01 -2.38 -1.88
CA SER A 58 14.39 -2.04 -1.58
C SER A 58 15.08 -3.23 -0.94
N GLU A 59 15.97 -3.89 -1.67
CA GLU A 59 16.79 -4.99 -1.14
C GLU A 59 17.69 -4.51 0.00
N ALA A 60 18.25 -3.30 -0.14
CA ALA A 60 19.16 -2.70 0.85
C ALA A 60 18.52 -2.56 2.24
N ASN A 61 17.21 -2.32 2.29
CA ASN A 61 16.47 -2.07 3.52
C ASN A 61 15.46 -3.20 3.85
N GLY A 62 15.29 -4.18 2.96
CA GLY A 62 14.24 -5.21 3.03
C GLY A 62 12.83 -4.63 3.05
N LEU A 63 12.58 -3.55 2.30
CA LEU A 63 11.32 -2.81 2.33
C LEU A 63 10.54 -3.01 1.04
N LYS A 64 9.21 -2.96 1.14
CA LYS A 64 8.29 -2.89 0.01
C LYS A 64 7.30 -1.74 0.25
N HIS A 65 6.91 -1.03 -0.80
CA HIS A 65 5.97 0.07 -0.73
C HIS A 65 5.15 0.13 -2.02
N ASN A 66 3.86 0.50 -1.93
CA ASN A 66 3.01 0.73 -3.10
C ASN A 66 2.54 2.19 -3.14
N VAL A 67 2.83 2.90 -4.24
CA VAL A 67 2.46 4.30 -4.43
C VAL A 67 1.54 4.47 -5.64
N LEU A 68 0.64 5.45 -5.53
CA LEU A 68 -0.02 6.01 -6.69
C LEU A 68 0.96 6.96 -7.37
N GLN A 69 1.72 6.46 -8.33
CA GLN A 69 2.70 7.27 -9.05
C GLN A 69 2.17 7.68 -10.42
N GLN A 70 2.22 8.98 -10.68
CA GLN A 70 2.24 9.54 -12.04
C GLN A 70 3.67 9.59 -12.62
N SER A 71 4.73 9.26 -11.86
CA SER A 71 6.11 9.30 -12.36
C SER A 71 7.12 8.55 -11.46
N PRO A 72 8.01 7.69 -12.00
CA PRO A 72 8.98 6.83 -11.28
C PRO A 72 10.01 7.52 -10.35
N ASN A 73 9.95 8.85 -10.17
CA ASN A 73 10.99 9.65 -9.52
C ASN A 73 10.50 10.43 -8.28
N ASN A 74 9.53 9.93 -7.50
CA ASN A 74 9.18 10.62 -6.25
C ASN A 74 10.21 10.34 -5.13
N ASP A 75 10.53 11.38 -4.36
CA ASP A 75 11.41 11.32 -3.18
C ASP A 75 10.88 10.42 -2.04
N GLU A 76 9.61 9.97 -2.11
CA GLU A 76 8.97 9.15 -1.08
C GLU A 76 9.55 7.72 -0.99
N SER A 77 10.05 7.18 -2.10
CA SER A 77 10.76 5.90 -2.10
C SER A 77 12.20 6.07 -1.59
N GLY A 78 12.81 7.25 -1.73
CA GLY A 78 14.21 7.46 -1.34
C GLY A 78 15.21 6.63 -2.18
N PRO A 79 16.52 6.73 -1.88
CA PRO A 79 17.55 6.00 -2.61
C PRO A 79 17.42 4.47 -2.38
N ASN A 80 17.75 3.68 -3.40
CA ASN A 80 17.78 2.21 -3.38
C ASN A 80 16.43 1.48 -3.42
N PHE A 81 15.40 2.09 -4.03
CA PHE A 81 14.19 1.37 -4.41
C PHE A 81 14.21 1.01 -5.90
N THR A 82 13.77 -0.20 -6.19
CA THR A 82 13.56 -0.77 -7.51
C THR A 82 12.07 -0.73 -7.82
N ASP A 83 11.72 -0.28 -9.03
CA ASP A 83 10.36 -0.32 -9.57
C ASP A 83 10.02 -1.75 -10.01
N ASP A 84 9.00 -2.35 -9.40
CA ASP A 84 8.45 -3.67 -9.77
C ASP A 84 7.38 -3.57 -10.87
N GLY A 85 7.06 -2.35 -11.30
CA GLY A 85 6.07 -2.05 -12.31
C GLY A 85 4.67 -1.86 -11.74
N ILE A 86 3.69 -1.91 -12.65
CA ILE A 86 2.29 -1.69 -12.32
C ILE A 86 1.75 -2.90 -11.57
N MET A 87 1.38 -2.70 -10.31
CA MET A 87 0.69 -3.69 -9.51
C MET A 87 -0.78 -3.81 -9.92
N CYS A 88 -1.48 -2.67 -9.99
CA CYS A 88 -2.92 -2.62 -10.27
C CYS A 88 -3.37 -1.22 -10.72
N TYR A 89 -4.67 -1.03 -10.92
CA TYR A 89 -5.28 0.24 -11.32
C TYR A 89 -6.44 0.64 -10.41
N ALA A 90 -6.43 1.87 -9.92
CA ALA A 90 -7.45 2.43 -9.03
C ALA A 90 -7.92 3.81 -9.52
N PHE A 91 -8.96 4.37 -8.91
CA PHE A 91 -9.49 5.67 -9.30
C PHE A 91 -8.81 6.81 -8.54
N SER A 92 -8.62 7.96 -9.19
CA SER A 92 -8.05 9.14 -8.52
C SER A 92 -9.11 10.03 -7.88
N GLY A 93 -10.38 9.91 -8.27
CA GLY A 93 -11.50 10.66 -7.72
C GLY A 93 -12.66 9.79 -7.22
N PRO A 94 -13.47 10.31 -6.27
CA PRO A 94 -14.64 9.61 -5.73
C PRO A 94 -15.78 9.47 -6.73
N ASP A 95 -15.85 10.38 -7.72
CA ASP A 95 -16.95 10.48 -8.68
C ASP A 95 -16.66 9.69 -9.98
N ASP A 96 -15.50 9.02 -10.08
CA ASP A 96 -15.10 8.29 -11.28
C ASP A 96 -15.93 7.01 -11.50
N ALA A 97 -16.49 6.45 -10.42
CA ALA A 97 -17.41 5.31 -10.45
C ALA A 97 -18.30 5.27 -9.20
N PRO A 98 -19.51 4.65 -9.25
CA PRO A 98 -20.33 4.45 -8.06
C PRO A 98 -19.73 3.39 -7.13
N GLY A 99 -19.93 3.56 -5.82
CA GLY A 99 -19.52 2.57 -4.80
C GLY A 99 -18.03 2.59 -4.45
N LEU A 100 -17.34 3.67 -4.78
CA LEU A 100 -15.94 3.88 -4.40
C LEU A 100 -15.82 4.31 -2.94
N ILE A 101 -14.79 3.80 -2.28
CA ILE A 101 -14.35 4.20 -0.94
C ILE A 101 -12.95 4.83 -1.02
N PRO A 102 -12.64 5.82 -0.17
CA PRO A 102 -11.28 6.34 -0.08
C PRO A 102 -10.35 5.30 0.55
N ILE A 103 -9.17 5.18 -0.02
CA ILE A 103 -8.03 4.49 0.59
C ILE A 103 -7.08 5.55 1.09
N TYR A 104 -6.90 5.58 2.41
CA TYR A 104 -6.09 6.55 3.11
C TYR A 104 -4.64 6.08 3.20
N GLN A 105 -3.72 7.02 3.07
CA GLN A 105 -2.31 6.85 3.40
C GLN A 105 -2.05 7.41 4.79
N PHE A 106 -1.39 6.61 5.61
CA PHE A 106 -0.83 7.02 6.88
C PHE A 106 0.68 6.92 6.81
N TRP A 107 1.36 7.70 7.64
CA TRP A 107 2.80 7.63 7.77
C TRP A 107 3.21 7.57 9.24
N ALA A 108 4.38 6.99 9.51
CA ALA A 108 4.98 6.96 10.84
C ALA A 108 6.49 7.17 10.74
N GLU A 109 7.07 7.96 11.65
CA GLU A 109 8.54 8.07 11.77
C GLU A 109 9.13 6.73 12.22
N ALA A 110 10.05 6.18 11.42
CA ALA A 110 10.78 4.97 11.78
C ALA A 110 11.78 5.19 12.93
N SER A 111 12.04 6.44 13.34
CA SER A 111 12.88 6.77 14.50
C SER A 111 12.32 6.28 15.83
N TYR A 112 11.03 5.90 15.87
CA TYR A 112 10.43 5.22 17.01
C TYR A 112 10.84 3.73 17.11
N TYR A 113 11.49 3.17 16.07
CA TYR A 113 11.57 1.71 15.85
C TYR A 113 12.97 1.15 15.48
N ASN A 114 14.06 1.90 15.73
CA ASN A 114 15.47 1.48 15.79
C ASN A 114 15.94 0.43 14.75
N ASP A 115 16.11 0.82 13.47
CA ASP A 115 17.26 0.32 12.66
C ASP A 115 17.38 0.97 11.26
N ILE A 116 16.36 1.69 10.78
CA ILE A 116 16.45 2.45 9.52
C ILE A 116 15.73 3.79 9.67
N PRO A 117 16.42 4.95 9.62
CA PRO A 117 15.75 6.25 9.60
C PRO A 117 14.90 6.39 8.34
N GLY A 118 13.70 6.99 8.46
CA GLY A 118 12.80 7.22 7.33
C GLY A 118 11.33 7.16 7.71
N ARG A 119 10.45 7.45 6.75
CA ARG A 119 9.00 7.33 6.92
C ARG A 119 8.54 5.94 6.52
N ARG A 120 7.66 5.36 7.34
CA ARG A 120 6.86 4.19 6.98
C ARG A 120 5.51 4.67 6.48
N TYR A 121 4.90 3.87 5.62
CA TYR A 121 3.58 4.19 5.08
C TYR A 121 2.67 2.98 5.15
N LEU A 122 1.39 3.26 5.37
CA LEU A 122 0.32 2.28 5.48
C LEU A 122 -0.85 2.77 4.60
N LEU A 123 -1.44 1.86 3.84
CA LEU A 123 -2.67 2.11 3.08
C LEU A 123 -3.83 1.37 3.73
N SER A 124 -4.90 2.09 4.04
CA SER A 124 -6.06 1.54 4.76
C SER A 124 -7.38 2.15 4.25
N PRO A 125 -8.46 1.36 4.12
CA PRO A 125 -9.80 1.91 3.92
C PRO A 125 -10.35 2.58 5.20
N ASP A 126 -9.79 2.25 6.37
CA ASP A 126 -10.20 2.79 7.67
C ASP A 126 -9.50 4.13 7.92
N LYS A 127 -10.29 5.15 8.28
CA LYS A 127 -9.78 6.50 8.58
C LYS A 127 -8.96 6.56 9.87
N GLU A 128 -9.10 5.55 10.71
CA GLU A 128 -8.34 5.36 11.95
C GLU A 128 -7.87 3.90 11.96
N PRO A 129 -6.67 3.58 11.45
CA PRO A 129 -6.21 2.21 11.40
C PRO A 129 -6.04 1.68 12.84
N GLU A 130 -6.56 0.48 13.10
CA GLU A 130 -6.47 -0.19 14.42
C GLU A 130 -5.01 -0.47 14.85
N GLU A 131 -4.05 -0.36 13.92
CA GLU A 131 -2.66 -0.77 14.07
C GLU A 131 -1.79 0.27 14.80
N GLY A 132 -2.09 0.55 16.07
CA GLY A 132 -1.13 1.07 17.05
C GLY A 132 -0.82 2.57 17.03
N ALA A 133 -0.28 3.05 18.16
CA ALA A 133 0.10 4.45 18.37
C ALA A 133 1.28 4.86 17.46
N GLY A 134 1.16 6.01 16.80
CA GLY A 134 2.26 6.64 16.03
C GLY A 134 2.04 6.74 14.52
N TRP A 135 0.92 6.23 13.99
CA TRP A 135 0.51 6.52 12.61
C TRP A 135 -0.21 7.87 12.55
N GLU A 136 0.23 8.71 11.64
CA GLU A 136 -0.37 9.99 11.33
C GLU A 136 -1.03 9.94 9.95
N PHE A 137 -2.23 10.50 9.85
CA PHE A 137 -2.91 10.66 8.57
C PHE A 137 -2.08 11.55 7.65
N ASP A 138 -1.86 11.09 6.41
CA ASP A 138 -1.20 11.86 5.36
C ASP A 138 -2.23 12.44 4.39
N LYS A 139 -2.89 11.56 3.63
CA LYS A 139 -3.77 11.92 2.51
C LYS A 139 -4.73 10.80 2.15
N VAL A 140 -5.73 11.12 1.32
CA VAL A 140 -6.41 10.09 0.52
C VAL A 140 -5.47 9.73 -0.62
N ALA A 141 -5.01 8.47 -0.66
CA ALA A 141 -4.12 7.99 -1.70
C ALA A 141 -4.88 7.78 -3.01
N PHE A 142 -6.03 7.09 -2.95
CA PHE A 142 -6.88 6.77 -4.10
C PHE A 142 -8.27 6.32 -3.67
N TYR A 143 -9.08 5.95 -4.67
CA TYR A 143 -10.40 5.40 -4.50
C TYR A 143 -10.47 4.00 -5.10
N ALA A 144 -11.05 3.06 -4.34
CA ALA A 144 -11.18 1.66 -4.71
C ALA A 144 -12.57 1.15 -4.38
N PHE A 145 -12.93 -0.04 -4.86
CA PHE A 145 -14.18 -0.67 -4.44
C PHE A 145 -14.00 -1.30 -3.05
N SER A 146 -15.02 -1.19 -2.21
CA SER A 146 -15.06 -1.96 -0.96
C SER A 146 -15.08 -3.46 -1.25
N LEU A 147 -14.78 -4.28 -0.23
CA LEU A 147 -14.88 -5.73 -0.36
C LEU A 147 -16.34 -6.23 -0.57
N ALA A 148 -17.33 -5.36 -0.32
CA ALA A 148 -18.75 -5.67 -0.13
C ALA A 148 -18.98 -6.66 1.03
N GLU A 149 -20.05 -6.44 1.79
CA GLU A 149 -20.60 -7.44 2.71
C GLU A 149 -21.39 -8.50 1.94
#